data_AF-A0A968NMU5-F1
#
_entry.id   AF-A0A968NMU5-F1
#
_cell.length_a   1.000
_cell.length_b   1.000
_cell.length_c   1.000
_cell.angle_alpha   90.00
_cell.angle_beta   90.00
_cell.angle_gamma   90.00
#
_symmetry.space_group_name_H-M   'P 1'
#
loop_
_entity.id
_entity.type
_entity.pdbx_description
1 polymer ?
#
loop_
_entity_poly.entity_id
_entity_poly.type
_entity_poly.pdbx_seq_one_letter_code
_entity_poly.pdbx_strand_id
1 'polypeptide(L)'
;DPDLQAIGIGTRIFLGGGIGYIAWEGTQHFPMQKRLPNRTPIGPAATLALIGDAKQMDCRWVRGCYFKNYGPSLMLGVGLALPVINEEVVAKCAVEDKEIVAPIVDFAIPRRVRPTFGLVTYAQLKSGRITIEGKTVRTAPLASMFISRQITIELKQWIEAGTFTLTEPVAPLPTERSFLPQDRWMEL
;
A
#
# COMPACT_ATOMS: atom_id res chain seq x y z
N ASP A 1 -6.12 5.84 -4.43
CA ASP A 1 -7.54 5.92 -4.02
C ASP A 1 -7.66 6.11 -2.51
N PRO A 2 -7.47 7.34 -1.99
CA PRO A 2 -7.49 7.61 -0.55
C PRO A 2 -8.80 7.23 0.15
N ASP A 3 -9.94 7.37 -0.52
CA ASP A 3 -11.29 7.19 0.05
C ASP A 3 -12.00 5.92 -0.46
N LEU A 4 -11.29 5.02 -1.16
CA LEU A 4 -11.82 3.76 -1.71
C LEU A 4 -13.02 3.94 -2.66
N GLN A 5 -12.97 4.98 -3.50
CA GLN A 5 -14.04 5.30 -4.46
C GLN A 5 -13.93 4.54 -5.79
N ALA A 6 -12.73 4.13 -6.18
CA ALA A 6 -12.42 3.57 -7.50
C ALA A 6 -12.12 2.07 -7.44
N ILE A 7 -11.74 1.55 -6.27
CA ILE A 7 -11.38 0.15 -6.08
C ILE A 7 -12.20 -0.51 -4.96
N GLY A 8 -12.32 -1.83 -5.05
CA GLY A 8 -13.09 -2.63 -4.10
C GLY A 8 -12.85 -4.12 -4.30
N ILE A 9 -13.71 -4.94 -3.72
CA ILE A 9 -13.67 -6.39 -3.89
C ILE A 9 -13.90 -6.72 -5.36
N GLY A 10 -13.09 -7.62 -5.92
CA GLY A 10 -13.16 -8.03 -7.32
C GLY A 10 -12.41 -7.14 -8.30
N THR A 11 -11.80 -6.03 -7.86
CA THR A 11 -10.93 -5.23 -8.75
C THR A 11 -9.74 -6.07 -9.21
N ARG A 12 -9.57 -6.18 -10.54
CA ARG A 12 -8.41 -6.82 -11.18
C ARG A 12 -7.13 -6.04 -10.93
N ILE A 13 -6.05 -6.76 -10.67
CA ILE A 13 -4.72 -6.22 -10.42
C ILE A 13 -3.64 -7.02 -11.14
N PHE A 14 -2.49 -6.40 -11.37
CA PHE A 14 -1.25 -7.11 -11.63
C PHE A 14 -0.75 -7.68 -10.30
N LEU A 15 -0.52 -8.98 -10.25
CA LEU A 15 -0.01 -9.66 -9.06
C LEU A 15 1.06 -10.67 -9.45
N GLY A 16 2.31 -10.36 -9.12
CA GLY A 16 3.43 -11.26 -9.34
C GLY A 16 3.71 -11.60 -10.81
N GLY A 17 3.32 -10.77 -11.78
CA GLY A 17 3.43 -11.11 -13.21
C GLY A 17 2.23 -11.85 -13.79
N GLY A 18 1.22 -12.16 -12.97
CA GLY A 18 -0.07 -12.68 -13.41
C GLY A 18 -1.22 -11.73 -13.09
N ILE A 19 -2.44 -12.20 -13.34
CA ILE A 19 -3.66 -11.50 -12.95
C ILE A 19 -4.04 -11.94 -11.53
N GLY A 20 -4.27 -10.96 -10.67
CA GLY A 20 -4.85 -11.15 -9.34
C GLY A 20 -6.09 -10.28 -9.14
N TYR A 21 -6.66 -10.37 -7.95
CA TYR A 21 -7.85 -9.63 -7.55
C TYR A 21 -7.72 -9.13 -6.11
N ILE A 22 -8.39 -8.02 -5.81
CA ILE A 22 -8.69 -7.67 -4.43
C ILE A 22 -9.77 -8.64 -3.94
N ALA A 23 -9.43 -9.50 -3.00
CA ALA A 23 -10.34 -10.49 -2.46
C ALA A 23 -11.23 -9.92 -1.35
N TRP A 24 -10.66 -9.06 -0.49
CA TRP A 24 -11.31 -8.57 0.72
C TRP A 24 -10.50 -7.43 1.38
N GLU A 25 -10.95 -6.91 2.52
CA GLU A 25 -10.06 -6.13 3.39
C GLU A 25 -9.00 -7.01 4.08
N GLY A 26 -7.79 -6.46 4.25
CA GLY A 26 -6.72 -7.13 4.99
C GLY A 26 -6.91 -7.03 6.51
N THR A 27 -6.16 -7.83 7.26
CA THR A 27 -6.24 -7.84 8.74
C THR A 27 -5.85 -6.51 9.39
N GLN A 28 -5.07 -5.68 8.71
CA GLN A 28 -4.69 -4.33 9.15
C GLN A 28 -5.53 -3.23 8.47
N HIS A 29 -6.74 -3.55 8.02
CA HIS A 29 -7.61 -2.58 7.38
C HIS A 29 -8.20 -1.60 8.40
N PHE A 30 -7.80 -0.33 8.29
CA PHE A 30 -8.14 0.77 9.18
C PHE A 30 -8.42 2.06 8.37
N PRO A 31 -9.57 2.12 7.66
CA PRO A 31 -9.88 3.21 6.72
C PRO A 31 -10.11 4.57 7.41
N MET A 32 -10.45 4.53 8.71
CA MET A 32 -10.64 5.69 9.58
C MET A 32 -9.32 6.29 10.15
N GLN A 33 -8.17 5.89 9.59
CA GLN A 33 -6.89 6.52 9.91
C GLN A 33 -6.97 8.04 9.76
N LYS A 34 -6.26 8.77 10.62
CA LYS A 34 -6.15 10.23 10.53
C LYS A 34 -5.59 10.62 9.16
N ARG A 35 -6.13 11.68 8.58
CA ARG A 35 -5.78 12.18 7.24
C ARG A 35 -5.37 13.64 7.30
N LEU A 36 -4.55 14.03 6.33
CA LEU A 36 -4.23 15.42 6.05
C LEU A 36 -5.42 16.09 5.33
N PRO A 37 -5.43 17.43 5.18
CA PRO A 37 -6.45 18.14 4.41
C PRO A 37 -6.60 17.62 2.96
N ASN A 38 -5.52 17.16 2.34
CA ASN A 38 -5.51 16.54 1.00
C ASN A 38 -6.02 15.07 0.99
N ARG A 39 -6.65 14.60 2.07
CA ARG A 39 -7.21 13.25 2.26
C ARG A 39 -6.21 12.09 2.31
N THR A 40 -4.92 12.34 2.13
CA THR A 40 -3.90 11.29 2.31
C THR A 40 -3.82 10.84 3.76
N PRO A 41 -3.74 9.53 4.03
CA PRO A 41 -3.63 9.02 5.39
C PRO A 41 -2.22 9.27 5.94
N ILE A 42 -2.12 9.58 7.24
CA ILE A 42 -0.83 9.83 7.90
C ILE A 42 -0.06 8.54 8.25
N GLY A 43 -0.59 7.38 7.89
CA GLY A 43 -0.07 6.05 8.20
C GLY A 43 -0.87 4.97 7.47
N PRO A 44 -0.62 3.68 7.75
CA PRO A 44 -1.39 2.58 7.16
C PRO A 44 -2.90 2.76 7.40
N ALA A 45 -3.69 2.59 6.33
CA ALA A 45 -5.13 2.80 6.33
C ALA A 45 -5.87 1.64 5.66
N ALA A 46 -6.09 1.68 4.35
CA ALA A 46 -6.90 0.69 3.64
C ALA A 46 -6.08 -0.55 3.21
N THR A 47 -5.62 -1.35 4.16
CA THR A 47 -4.93 -2.61 3.86
C THR A 47 -5.85 -3.56 3.09
N LEU A 48 -5.35 -4.16 2.01
CA LEU A 48 -6.10 -5.06 1.13
C LEU A 48 -5.70 -6.51 1.33
N ALA A 49 -6.64 -7.43 1.18
CA ALA A 49 -6.37 -8.86 0.97
C ALA A 49 -6.39 -9.13 -0.54
N LEU A 50 -5.33 -9.74 -1.05
CA LEU A 50 -5.16 -10.03 -2.48
C LEU A 50 -5.21 -11.54 -2.72
N ILE A 51 -5.74 -11.94 -3.87
CA ILE A 51 -5.77 -13.33 -4.33
C ILE A 51 -5.23 -13.43 -5.76
N GLY A 52 -4.51 -14.50 -6.07
CA GLY A 52 -4.05 -14.79 -7.42
C GLY A 52 -3.48 -16.20 -7.55
N ASP A 53 -3.30 -16.65 -8.78
CA ASP A 53 -2.76 -17.97 -9.10
C ASP A 53 -1.24 -17.91 -9.27
N ALA A 54 -0.52 -18.54 -8.35
CA ALA A 54 0.94 -18.57 -8.37
C ALA A 54 1.52 -19.29 -9.61
N LYS A 55 0.75 -20.15 -10.29
CA LYS A 55 1.20 -20.82 -11.53
C LYS A 55 1.33 -19.85 -12.71
N GLN A 56 0.67 -18.70 -12.64
CA GLN A 56 0.72 -17.66 -13.67
C GLN A 56 1.73 -16.56 -13.33
N MET A 57 2.38 -16.65 -12.17
CA MET A 57 3.32 -15.64 -11.70
C MET A 57 4.74 -15.90 -12.23
N ASP A 58 5.50 -14.82 -12.35
CA ASP A 58 6.89 -14.84 -12.78
C ASP A 58 7.83 -14.57 -11.58
N CYS A 59 8.91 -15.35 -11.49
CA CYS A 59 9.88 -15.29 -10.39
C CYS A 59 10.68 -13.97 -10.34
N ARG A 60 10.60 -13.14 -11.39
CA ARG A 60 11.07 -11.75 -11.40
C ARG A 60 10.30 -10.89 -10.41
N TRP A 61 9.00 -11.11 -10.29
CA TRP A 61 8.10 -10.30 -9.44
C TRP A 61 7.82 -10.95 -8.09
N VAL A 62 8.13 -12.24 -7.95
CA VAL A 62 7.91 -13.02 -6.72
C VAL A 62 9.25 -13.49 -6.17
N ARG A 63 9.73 -12.84 -5.11
CA ARG A 63 11.05 -13.12 -4.51
C ARG A 63 10.92 -13.44 -3.03
N GLY A 64 11.36 -14.64 -2.65
CA GLY A 64 11.63 -14.95 -1.25
C GLY A 64 12.73 -14.04 -0.70
N CYS A 65 12.54 -13.53 0.50
CA CYS A 65 13.53 -12.72 1.21
C CYS A 65 13.58 -13.10 2.70
N TYR A 66 14.58 -12.59 3.40
CA TYR A 66 14.71 -12.75 4.83
C TYR A 66 14.97 -11.38 5.46
N PHE A 67 14.10 -10.99 6.39
CA PHE A 67 14.29 -9.80 7.20
C PHE A 67 14.90 -10.20 8.54
N LYS A 68 16.07 -9.66 8.86
CA LYS A 68 16.73 -9.89 10.15
C LYS A 68 15.75 -9.56 11.29
N ASN A 69 15.62 -10.48 12.25
CA ASN A 69 14.72 -10.39 13.41
C ASN A 69 13.21 -10.43 13.10
N TYR A 70 12.81 -10.55 11.83
CA TYR A 70 11.41 -10.71 11.43
C TYR A 70 11.16 -12.10 10.84
N GLY A 71 12.10 -12.60 10.02
CA GLY A 71 12.09 -13.97 9.52
C GLY A 71 11.95 -14.06 7.99
N PRO A 72 11.68 -15.28 7.48
CA PRO A 72 11.35 -15.52 6.08
C PRO A 72 10.16 -14.66 5.65
N SER A 73 10.24 -14.10 4.44
CA SER A 73 9.25 -13.17 3.92
C SER A 73 9.18 -13.26 2.39
N LEU A 74 8.17 -12.61 1.82
CA LEU A 74 7.94 -12.57 0.38
C LEU A 74 7.88 -11.10 -0.08
N MET A 75 8.72 -10.77 -1.06
CA MET A 75 8.55 -9.57 -1.87
C MET A 75 7.71 -9.92 -3.10
N LEU A 76 6.60 -9.22 -3.25
CA LEU A 76 5.62 -9.46 -4.30
C LEU A 76 5.36 -8.17 -5.08
N GLY A 77 5.50 -8.24 -6.41
CA GLY A 77 5.12 -7.17 -7.32
C GLY A 77 3.61 -7.03 -7.38
N VAL A 78 3.10 -5.83 -7.08
CA VAL A 78 1.67 -5.51 -7.14
C VAL A 78 1.50 -4.24 -7.98
N GLY A 79 0.60 -4.29 -8.94
CA GLY A 79 0.23 -3.16 -9.79
C GLY A 79 -1.28 -3.00 -9.86
N LEU A 80 -1.75 -1.77 -9.75
CA LEU A 80 -3.17 -1.43 -9.76
C LEU A 80 -3.38 -0.27 -10.72
N ALA A 81 -4.22 -0.48 -11.72
CA ALA A 81 -4.66 0.58 -12.60
C ALA A 81 -5.88 1.26 -11.97
N LEU A 82 -5.76 2.56 -11.70
CA LEU A 82 -6.85 3.36 -11.14
C LEU A 82 -7.68 3.94 -12.29
N PRO A 83 -8.96 3.57 -12.42
CA PRO A 83 -9.82 4.13 -13.46
C PRO A 83 -10.09 5.62 -13.17
N VAL A 84 -9.93 6.48 -14.18
CA VAL A 84 -10.25 7.90 -14.09
C VAL A 84 -11.75 8.07 -14.36
N ILE A 85 -12.55 7.92 -13.31
CA ILE A 85 -14.02 7.99 -13.36
C ILE A 85 -14.59 9.39 -13.20
N ASN A 86 -13.81 10.32 -12.64
CA ASN A 86 -14.18 11.73 -12.43
C ASN A 86 -12.92 12.59 -12.22
N GLU A 87 -13.12 13.91 -12.18
CA GLU A 87 -12.05 14.90 -11.95
C GLU A 87 -11.42 14.77 -10.55
N GLU A 88 -12.18 14.31 -9.56
CA GLU A 88 -11.70 14.11 -8.19
C GLU A 88 -10.61 13.02 -8.12
N VAL A 89 -10.73 11.95 -8.92
CA VAL A 89 -9.66 10.94 -9.06
C VAL A 89 -8.39 11.58 -9.61
N VAL A 90 -8.49 12.46 -10.62
CA VAL A 90 -7.33 13.17 -11.19
C VAL A 90 -6.67 14.05 -10.13
N ALA A 91 -7.46 14.84 -9.40
CA ALA A 91 -6.96 15.69 -8.33
C ALA A 91 -6.23 14.86 -7.24
N LYS A 92 -6.79 13.71 -6.84
CA LYS A 92 -6.17 12.80 -5.87
C LYS A 92 -4.89 12.11 -6.40
N CYS A 93 -4.75 11.95 -7.71
CA CYS A 93 -3.54 11.43 -8.34
C CYS A 93 -2.43 12.50 -8.50
N ALA A 94 -2.78 13.78 -8.45
CA ALA A 94 -1.83 14.88 -8.59
C ALA A 94 -1.05 15.20 -7.29
N VAL A 95 -1.38 14.55 -6.17
CA VAL A 95 -0.73 14.77 -4.88
C VAL A 95 0.77 14.45 -4.96
N GLU A 96 1.60 15.39 -4.55
CA GLU A 96 3.05 15.26 -4.65
C GLU A 96 3.67 14.56 -3.43
N ASP A 97 4.87 14.00 -3.59
CA ASP A 97 5.64 13.34 -2.52
C ASP A 97 5.89 14.25 -1.29
N LYS A 98 5.91 15.57 -1.47
CA LYS A 98 6.08 16.55 -0.38
C LYS A 98 4.80 16.71 0.47
N GLU A 99 3.66 16.26 -0.04
CA GLU A 99 2.34 16.38 0.57
C GLU A 99 1.83 15.06 1.17
N ILE A 100 2.59 13.98 1.01
CA ILE A 100 2.33 12.66 1.60
C ILE A 100 3.28 12.49 2.78
N VAL A 101 2.73 12.15 3.94
CA VAL A 101 3.51 11.94 5.17
C VAL A 101 3.47 10.50 5.64
N ALA A 102 4.51 10.09 6.35
CA ALA A 102 4.58 8.82 7.08
C ALA A 102 5.05 9.07 8.51
N PRO A 103 4.59 8.26 9.49
CA PRO A 103 5.01 8.40 10.87
C PRO A 103 6.37 7.72 11.08
N ILE A 104 7.22 8.30 11.92
CA ILE A 104 8.44 7.65 12.38
C ILE A 104 8.09 6.73 13.56
N VAL A 105 8.38 5.44 13.45
CA VAL A 105 8.06 4.43 14.46
C VAL A 105 9.33 3.67 14.86
N ASP A 106 9.59 3.59 16.17
CA ASP A 106 10.68 2.78 16.71
C ASP A 106 10.21 1.36 17.05
N PHE A 107 10.69 0.38 16.28
CA PHE A 107 10.38 -1.03 16.47
C PHE A 107 11.03 -1.65 17.71
N ALA A 108 12.06 -1.02 18.30
CA ALA A 108 12.69 -1.48 19.55
C ALA A 108 11.76 -1.32 20.76
N ILE A 109 10.75 -0.44 20.67
CA ILE A 109 9.74 -0.29 21.72
C ILE A 109 8.76 -1.48 21.63
N PRO A 110 8.71 -2.37 22.65
CA PRO A 110 7.89 -3.58 22.62
C PRO A 110 6.44 -3.26 23.01
N ARG A 111 5.83 -2.28 22.34
CA ARG A 111 4.42 -1.91 22.51
C ARG A 111 3.67 -2.10 21.20
N ARG A 112 2.41 -2.54 21.31
CA ARG A 112 1.50 -2.66 20.15
C ARG A 112 1.21 -1.29 19.54
N VAL A 113 0.83 -0.34 20.39
CA VAL A 113 0.71 1.09 20.05
C VAL A 113 2.05 1.75 20.35
N ARG A 114 2.81 2.03 19.30
CA ARG A 114 4.13 2.65 19.41
C ARG A 114 3.99 4.17 19.36
N PRO A 115 4.77 4.92 20.17
CA PRO A 115 4.84 6.36 20.03
C PRO A 115 5.39 6.71 18.64
N THR A 116 4.86 7.78 18.05
CA THR A 116 5.39 8.33 16.80
C THR A 116 6.41 9.41 17.13
N PHE A 117 7.57 9.39 16.47
CA PHE A 117 8.64 10.38 16.64
C PHE A 117 8.50 11.53 15.64
N GLY A 118 7.26 11.90 15.33
CA GLY A 118 6.91 12.89 14.31
C GLY A 118 6.53 12.29 12.95
N LEU A 119 6.30 13.19 12.00
CA LEU A 119 5.92 12.90 10.62
C LEU A 119 7.03 13.37 9.67
N VAL A 120 7.29 12.58 8.63
CA VAL A 120 8.23 12.92 7.54
C VAL A 120 7.53 12.78 6.20
N THR A 121 7.91 13.61 5.23
CA THR A 121 7.32 13.55 3.89
C THR A 121 7.95 12.45 3.06
N TYR A 122 7.22 11.91 2.08
CA TYR A 122 7.80 10.97 1.11
C TYR A 122 8.94 11.60 0.31
N ALA A 123 8.90 12.91 0.05
CA ALA A 123 10.00 13.63 -0.58
C ALA A 123 11.30 13.55 0.24
N GLN A 124 11.20 13.73 1.57
CA GLN A 124 12.33 13.56 2.48
C GLN A 124 12.82 12.10 2.49
N LEU A 125 11.90 11.13 2.58
CA LEU A 125 12.27 9.70 2.56
C LEU A 125 13.00 9.31 1.26
N LYS A 126 12.55 9.84 0.12
CA LYS A 126 13.14 9.60 -1.21
C LYS A 126 14.48 10.32 -1.42
N SER A 127 14.80 11.34 -0.63
CA SER A 127 16.13 11.97 -0.63
C SER A 127 17.23 11.05 -0.08
N GLY A 128 16.85 9.96 0.62
CA GLY A 128 17.77 8.99 1.20
C GLY A 128 18.28 9.35 2.59
N ARG A 129 17.89 10.51 3.15
CA ARG A 129 18.25 10.94 4.51
C ARG A 129 17.13 11.74 5.17
N ILE A 130 16.99 11.58 6.48
CA ILE A 130 16.14 12.39 7.35
C ILE A 130 16.88 12.78 8.62
N THR A 131 16.41 13.82 9.30
CA THR A 131 16.94 14.23 10.61
C THR A 131 15.97 13.85 11.71
N ILE A 132 16.45 13.10 12.70
CA ILE A 132 15.70 12.69 13.89
C ILE A 132 16.51 13.15 15.11
N GLU A 133 15.93 13.98 15.97
CA GLU A 133 16.59 14.49 17.19
C GLU A 133 18.00 15.07 16.92
N GLY A 134 18.13 15.85 15.84
CA GLY A 134 19.41 16.46 15.43
C GLY A 134 20.41 15.50 14.78
N LYS A 135 20.10 14.20 14.66
CA LYS A 135 20.94 13.20 14.00
C LYS A 135 20.43 12.89 12.60
N THR A 136 21.34 12.88 11.64
CA THR A 136 21.02 12.48 10.26
C THR A 136 21.06 10.96 10.12
N VAL A 137 19.95 10.38 9.68
CA VAL A 137 19.75 8.93 9.50
C VAL A 137 19.49 8.63 8.03
N ARG A 138 20.04 7.53 7.51
CA ARG A 138 19.78 7.07 6.14
C ARG A 138 18.40 6.44 6.04
N THR A 139 17.71 6.72 4.94
CA THR A 139 16.43 6.09 4.61
C THR A 139 16.59 5.21 3.39
N ALA A 140 15.87 4.09 3.38
CA ALA A 140 15.77 3.20 2.23
C ALA A 140 14.32 2.70 2.13
N PRO A 141 13.71 2.70 0.93
CA PRO A 141 12.36 2.21 0.76
C PRO A 141 12.34 0.68 0.85
N LEU A 142 11.26 0.13 1.40
CA LEU A 142 11.03 -1.32 1.40
C LEU A 142 10.69 -1.83 -0.02
N ALA A 143 10.01 -1.00 -0.81
CA ALA A 143 9.67 -1.27 -2.20
C ALA A 143 10.72 -0.69 -3.16
N SER A 144 11.05 -1.41 -4.22
CA SER A 144 11.94 -0.91 -5.27
C SER A 144 11.18 -0.03 -6.26
N MET A 145 11.47 1.27 -6.26
CA MET A 145 10.86 2.23 -7.21
C MET A 145 11.15 1.87 -8.68
N PHE A 146 12.31 1.27 -8.96
CA PHE A 146 12.66 0.81 -10.30
C PHE A 146 11.73 -0.33 -10.74
N ILE A 147 11.58 -1.36 -9.90
CA ILE A 147 10.70 -2.51 -10.17
C ILE A 147 9.24 -2.05 -10.27
N SER A 148 8.78 -1.15 -9.39
CA SER A 148 7.43 -0.58 -9.45
C SER A 148 7.15 0.12 -10.77
N ARG A 149 8.10 0.88 -11.33
CA ARG A 149 7.94 1.51 -12.66
C ARG A 149 7.84 0.48 -13.78
N GLN A 150 8.59 -0.62 -13.70
CA GLN A 150 8.48 -1.69 -14.68
C GLN A 150 7.11 -2.37 -14.64
N ILE A 151 6.56 -2.61 -13.45
CA ILE A 151 5.18 -3.11 -13.28
C ILE A 151 4.18 -2.15 -13.94
N THR A 152 4.33 -0.84 -13.75
CA THR A 152 3.45 0.16 -14.37
C THR A 152 3.50 0.08 -15.91
N ILE A 153 4.68 -0.07 -16.49
CA ILE A 153 4.87 -0.19 -17.93
C ILE A 153 4.21 -1.48 -18.46
N GLU A 154 4.43 -2.61 -17.78
CA GLU A 154 3.88 -3.90 -18.19
C GLU A 154 2.35 -3.94 -18.09
N LEU A 155 1.80 -3.44 -16.99
CA LEU A 155 0.35 -3.31 -16.82
C LEU A 155 -0.26 -2.39 -17.88
N LYS A 156 0.40 -1.27 -18.20
CA LYS A 156 -0.03 -0.39 -19.31
C LYS A 156 -0.07 -1.14 -20.64
N GLN A 157 0.97 -1.92 -20.95
CA GLN A 157 1.03 -2.69 -22.20
C GLN A 157 -0.08 -3.74 -22.28
N TRP A 158 -0.40 -4.43 -21.18
CA TRP A 158 -1.51 -5.38 -21.17
C TRP A 158 -2.87 -4.71 -21.38
N ILE A 159 -3.06 -3.51 -20.84
CA ILE A 159 -4.28 -2.72 -21.06
C ILE A 159 -4.38 -2.28 -22.52
N GLU A 160 -3.31 -1.73 -23.10
CA GLU A 160 -3.29 -1.29 -24.51
C GLU A 160 -3.48 -2.47 -25.48
N ALA A 161 -2.98 -3.66 -25.13
CA ALA A 161 -3.15 -4.88 -25.91
C ALA A 161 -4.52 -5.56 -25.72
N GLY A 162 -5.34 -5.11 -24.76
CA GLY A 162 -6.63 -5.72 -24.44
C GLY A 162 -6.54 -7.08 -23.72
N THR A 163 -5.35 -7.52 -23.31
CA THR A 163 -5.15 -8.75 -22.53
C THR A 163 -5.42 -8.54 -21.04
N PHE A 164 -5.51 -7.29 -20.59
CA PHE A 164 -5.99 -6.90 -19.28
C PHE A 164 -7.07 -5.83 -19.43
N THR A 165 -8.26 -6.07 -18.86
CA THR A 165 -9.32 -5.05 -18.80
C THR A 165 -9.48 -4.56 -17.38
N LEU A 166 -9.77 -3.27 -17.24
CA LEU A 166 -10.24 -2.71 -15.98
C LEU A 166 -11.58 -3.36 -15.62
N THR A 167 -11.85 -3.48 -14.32
CA THR A 167 -13.10 -4.03 -13.79
C THR A 167 -13.66 -3.09 -12.76
N GLU A 168 -14.97 -2.91 -12.81
CA GLU A 168 -15.70 -2.31 -11.70
C GLU A 168 -15.57 -3.21 -10.46
N PRO A 169 -15.48 -2.62 -9.26
CA PRO A 169 -15.54 -3.39 -8.04
C PRO A 169 -16.92 -4.07 -7.92
N VAL A 170 -16.91 -5.35 -7.58
CA VAL A 170 -18.12 -6.15 -7.33
C VAL A 170 -18.82 -5.69 -6.05
N ALA A 171 -18.04 -5.29 -5.05
CA ALA A 171 -18.53 -4.72 -3.80
C ALA A 171 -17.55 -3.69 -3.25
N PRO A 172 -18.03 -2.64 -2.55
CA PRO A 172 -17.15 -1.69 -1.89
C PRO A 172 -16.39 -2.36 -0.73
N LEU A 173 -15.19 -1.85 -0.45
CA LEU A 173 -14.50 -2.17 0.79
C LEU A 173 -15.07 -1.31 1.94
N PRO A 174 -15.11 -1.81 3.18
CA PRO A 174 -15.57 -1.02 4.32
C PRO A 174 -14.79 0.28 4.48
N THR A 175 -15.48 1.42 4.55
CA THR A 175 -14.85 2.75 4.77
C THR A 175 -14.94 3.20 6.23
N GLU A 176 -15.89 2.64 6.98
CA GLU A 176 -16.13 2.91 8.39
C GLU A 176 -15.82 1.67 9.23
N ARG A 177 -14.53 1.47 9.51
CA ARG A 177 -14.08 0.35 10.35
C ARG A 177 -13.04 0.80 11.35
N SER A 178 -13.33 0.56 12.62
CA SER A 178 -12.33 0.67 13.69
C SER A 178 -11.35 -0.50 13.60
N PHE A 179 -10.07 -0.23 13.82
CA PHE A 179 -9.10 -1.30 14.01
C PHE A 179 -9.44 -2.10 15.27
N LEU A 180 -9.86 -3.35 15.10
CA LEU A 180 -10.19 -4.26 16.21
C LEU A 180 -8.98 -5.16 16.49
N PRO A 181 -8.26 -4.94 17.61
CA PRO A 181 -7.22 -5.86 18.01
C PRO A 181 -7.81 -7.22 18.40
N GLN A 182 -7.09 -8.29 18.07
CA GLN A 182 -7.46 -9.68 18.43
C GLN A 182 -7.53 -9.94 19.95
N ASP A 183 -7.18 -8.97 20.80
CA ASP A 183 -7.05 -9.15 22.26
C ASP A 183 -8.39 -9.12 23.03
N ARG A 184 -9.53 -8.90 22.34
CA ARG A 184 -10.86 -8.78 22.98
C ARG A 184 -11.46 -10.09 23.51
N TRP A 185 -10.73 -11.20 23.54
CA TRP A 185 -11.22 -12.49 24.04
C TRP A 185 -11.10 -12.68 25.56
N MET A 186 -10.61 -11.69 26.33
CA MET A 186 -10.42 -11.83 27.79
C MET A 186 -11.57 -11.27 28.65
N GLU A 187 -12.73 -10.95 28.07
CA GLU A 187 -13.92 -10.53 28.83
C GLU A 187 -15.17 -11.31 28.37
N LEU A 188 -15.21 -12.61 28.67
CA LEU A 188 -16.42 -13.42 28.77
C LEU A 188 -16.27 -14.43 29.92
#